data_AF-A0A7J6QH99-F1
#
_entry.id   AF-A0A7J6QH99-F1
#
_cell.length_a   1.000
_cell.length_b   1.000
_cell.length_c   1.000
_cell.angle_alpha   90.00
_cell.angle_beta   90.00
_cell.angle_gamma   90.00
#
_symmetry.space_group_name_H-M   'P 1'
#
loop_
_entity.id
_entity.type
_entity.pdbx_description
1 polymer ?
#
loop_
_entity_poly.entity_id
_entity_poly.type
_entity_poly.pdbx_seq_one_letter_code
_entity_poly.pdbx_strand_id
1 'polypeptide(L)'
;MDIPASFDLENFLSAESSQLKKPAPGVKWDPTTKNWITEDMQGKLKKKQADALEDWRLETDLAKSGLSTCRRCGHKIPKSSLRFGYPVEDPRGNLGAIIIWFHADCAPFKFLEINGCLQGLVDGDSEAPSEGSVCDPSEWFTENMMGFEGLTDENKEALLEVFRKRHEKKKMEDLDIGGMKQMVSQLLVDKFTPPDELVIPLLAFQREGLAWMCNQELTKECRGGVLADEMGMGKTIQAVALIMKRREETKGPTLVVCPVAAVMQWYSEIHRYLKPDSLKVHVYHGNKRLK
;
A
#
# COMPACT_ATOMS: atom_id res chain seq x y z
N MET A 1 26.76 -14.04 -13.70
CA MET A 1 26.96 -12.66 -13.22
C MET A 1 26.34 -12.61 -11.85
N ASP A 2 27.17 -12.51 -10.82
CA ASP A 2 26.73 -12.56 -9.42
C ASP A 2 25.94 -11.30 -9.06
N ILE A 3 24.72 -11.51 -8.58
CA ILE A 3 23.83 -10.44 -8.09
C ILE A 3 24.31 -10.06 -6.68
N PRO A 4 24.58 -8.78 -6.39
CA PRO A 4 25.10 -8.38 -5.08
C PRO A 4 24.07 -8.64 -3.98
N ALA A 5 24.56 -9.16 -2.85
CA ALA A 5 23.79 -9.66 -1.70
C ALA A 5 23.07 -8.58 -0.86
N SER A 6 22.64 -7.46 -1.46
CA SER A 6 22.04 -6.35 -0.72
C SER A 6 20.80 -5.73 -1.37
N PHE A 7 20.22 -6.34 -2.41
CA PHE A 7 18.89 -5.92 -2.87
C PHE A 7 17.82 -6.62 -2.03
N ASP A 8 17.51 -5.97 -0.90
CA ASP A 8 16.51 -6.42 0.06
C ASP A 8 15.09 -6.20 -0.49
N LEU A 9 14.60 -7.19 -1.23
CA LEU A 9 13.23 -7.25 -1.75
C LEU A 9 12.16 -7.22 -0.64
N GLU A 10 12.51 -7.53 0.63
CA GLU A 10 11.58 -7.49 1.76
C GLU A 10 11.17 -6.04 2.11
N ASN A 11 12.07 -5.08 1.89
CA ASN A 11 11.76 -3.65 2.07
C ASN A 11 10.93 -3.04 0.94
N PHE A 12 10.97 -3.62 -0.26
CA PHE A 12 10.29 -3.07 -1.43
C PHE A 12 8.80 -3.42 -1.47
N LEU A 13 8.42 -4.59 -0.93
CA LEU A 13 7.04 -5.10 -0.95
C LEU A 13 6.26 -4.87 0.35
N SER A 14 6.93 -4.52 1.45
CA SER A 14 6.27 -4.29 2.75
C SER A 14 5.62 -2.91 2.91
N ALA A 15 5.71 -2.04 1.91
CA ALA A 15 5.28 -0.65 2.00
C ALA A 15 3.89 -0.34 1.38
N GLU A 16 2.98 -1.32 1.25
CA GLU A 16 1.62 -1.05 0.75
C GLU A 16 0.54 -1.00 1.86
N SER A 17 0.41 0.20 2.43
CA SER A 17 -0.82 0.96 2.72
C SER A 17 -2.04 0.38 3.47
N SER A 18 -2.09 -0.88 3.90
CA SER A 18 -3.34 -1.47 4.41
C SER A 18 -3.75 -1.10 5.86
N GLN A 19 -2.92 -0.36 6.62
CA GLN A 19 -3.21 -0.04 8.04
C GLN A 19 -3.18 1.44 8.43
N LEU A 20 -2.97 2.37 7.48
CA LEU A 20 -3.00 3.79 7.79
C LEU A 20 -4.45 4.28 7.87
N LYS A 21 -4.84 4.79 9.05
CA LYS A 21 -6.17 5.39 9.23
C LYS A 21 -6.31 6.59 8.30
N LYS A 22 -7.41 6.67 7.56
CA LYS A 22 -7.75 7.85 6.76
C LYS A 22 -8.19 9.00 7.68
N PRO A 23 -8.08 10.26 7.22
CA PRO A 23 -8.65 11.41 7.89
C PRO A 23 -10.14 11.19 8.15
N ALA A 24 -10.64 11.77 9.25
CA ALA A 24 -12.06 11.75 9.55
C ALA A 24 -12.86 12.37 8.40
N PRO A 25 -13.87 11.68 7.83
CA PRO A 25 -14.71 12.23 6.77
C PRO A 25 -15.36 13.55 7.18
N GLY A 26 -15.33 14.53 6.28
CA GLY A 26 -16.00 15.83 6.48
C GLY A 26 -15.48 16.65 7.67
N VAL A 27 -14.36 16.28 8.30
CA VAL A 27 -13.84 16.98 9.48
C VAL A 27 -13.41 18.41 9.14
N LYS A 28 -13.71 19.34 10.04
CA LYS A 28 -13.32 20.75 9.90
C LYS A 28 -12.59 21.26 11.14
N TRP A 29 -11.77 22.27 10.94
CA TRP A 29 -11.05 22.97 12.00
C TRP A 29 -11.89 24.15 12.52
N ASP A 30 -12.07 24.23 13.83
CA ASP A 30 -12.64 25.42 14.48
C ASP A 30 -11.51 26.32 14.99
N PRO A 31 -11.23 27.47 14.34
CA PRO A 31 -10.14 28.36 14.75
C PRO A 31 -10.38 29.03 16.11
N THR A 32 -11.65 29.10 16.56
CA THR A 32 -12.01 29.72 17.84
C THR A 32 -11.74 28.77 19.00
N THR A 33 -12.21 27.53 18.87
CA THR A 33 -12.08 26.52 19.94
C THR A 33 -10.80 25.71 19.85
N LYS A 34 -10.07 25.81 18.72
CA LYS A 34 -8.85 25.03 18.41
C LYS A 34 -9.09 23.53 18.51
N ASN A 35 -10.25 23.08 18.02
CA ASN A 35 -10.66 21.69 18.03
C ASN A 35 -11.12 21.23 16.64
N TRP A 36 -11.03 19.93 16.42
CA TRP A 36 -11.53 19.27 15.23
C TRP A 36 -13.00 18.90 15.40
N ILE A 37 -13.83 19.32 14.46
CA ILE A 37 -15.27 19.09 14.47
C ILE A 37 -15.62 18.09 13.37
N THR A 38 -16.06 16.90 13.76
CA THR A 38 -16.56 15.87 12.85
C THR A 38 -17.91 16.26 12.25
N GLU A 39 -18.23 15.70 11.09
CA GLU A 39 -19.44 16.05 10.33
C GLU A 39 -20.73 15.95 11.17
N ASP A 40 -20.85 14.93 12.01
CA ASP A 40 -22.00 14.72 12.92
C ASP A 40 -22.13 15.82 14.00
N MET A 41 -21.01 16.44 14.39
CA MET A 41 -20.98 17.53 15.37
C MET A 41 -21.29 18.88 14.72
N GLN A 42 -20.97 19.06 13.43
CA GLN A 42 -21.21 20.32 12.70
C GLN A 42 -22.69 20.68 12.66
N GLY A 43 -23.58 19.69 12.50
CA GLY A 43 -25.04 19.90 12.49
C GLY A 43 -25.63 20.42 13.80
N LYS A 44 -24.87 20.36 14.91
CA LYS A 44 -25.28 20.85 16.25
C LYS A 44 -24.79 22.27 16.53
N LEU A 45 -23.98 22.85 15.66
CA LEU A 45 -23.40 24.17 15.85
C LEU A 45 -24.38 25.29 15.46
N LYS A 46 -24.23 26.44 16.10
CA LYS A 46 -24.92 27.66 15.66
C LYS A 46 -24.38 28.07 14.29
N LYS A 47 -25.24 28.60 13.41
CA LYS A 47 -24.88 29.01 12.04
C LYS A 47 -23.58 29.83 11.96
N LYS A 48 -23.44 30.86 12.80
CA LYS A 48 -22.22 31.70 12.86
C LYS A 48 -20.94 30.91 13.16
N GLN A 49 -21.03 29.86 13.96
CA GLN A 49 -19.89 29.00 14.28
C GLN A 49 -19.62 28.00 13.16
N ALA A 50 -20.66 27.44 12.54
CA ALA A 50 -20.52 26.55 11.39
C ALA A 50 -19.90 27.25 10.17
N ASP A 51 -20.29 28.50 9.91
CA ASP A 51 -19.76 29.31 8.80
C ASP A 51 -18.29 29.72 9.00
N ALA A 52 -17.78 29.65 10.24
CA ALA A 52 -16.41 29.99 10.59
C ALA A 52 -15.47 28.77 10.59
N LEU A 53 -15.97 27.58 10.28
CA LEU A 53 -15.17 26.37 10.21
C LEU A 53 -14.31 26.34 8.95
N GLU A 54 -13.03 26.02 9.13
CA GLU A 54 -12.07 25.87 8.03
C GLU A 54 -11.96 24.41 7.60
N ASP A 55 -11.69 24.18 6.31
CA ASP A 55 -11.40 22.83 5.84
C ASP A 55 -10.09 22.33 6.44
N TRP A 56 -10.07 21.03 6.79
CA TRP A 56 -8.89 20.46 7.42
C TRP A 56 -7.71 20.40 6.44
N ARG A 57 -6.53 20.70 6.97
CA ARG A 57 -5.25 20.68 6.27
C ARG A 57 -4.24 19.87 7.08
N LEU A 58 -3.13 19.48 6.48
CA LEU A 58 -2.11 18.72 7.20
C LEU A 58 -1.49 19.62 8.28
N GLU A 59 -1.48 19.16 9.52
CA GLU A 59 -0.90 19.90 10.63
C GLU A 59 0.61 19.69 10.65
N THR A 60 1.35 20.79 10.72
CA THR A 60 2.81 20.81 10.87
C THR A 60 3.17 21.54 12.15
N ASP A 61 3.98 20.89 12.97
CA ASP A 61 4.40 21.42 14.27
C ASP A 61 5.78 20.86 14.63
N LEU A 62 6.46 21.54 15.55
CA LEU A 62 7.60 20.96 16.27
C LEU A 62 7.08 20.14 17.43
N ALA A 63 7.63 18.94 17.61
CA ALA A 63 7.27 18.07 18.71
C ALA A 63 7.54 18.74 20.07
N LYS A 64 6.49 19.22 20.74
CA LYS A 64 6.58 19.90 22.05
C LYS A 64 7.21 19.02 23.14
N SER A 65 7.09 17.70 23.00
CA SER A 65 7.70 16.68 23.87
C SER A 65 8.11 15.44 23.06
N GLY A 66 8.96 14.60 23.65
CA GLY A 66 9.33 13.30 23.08
C GLY A 66 8.31 12.18 23.29
N LEU A 67 7.07 12.51 23.67
CA LEU A 67 6.07 11.53 24.08
C LEU A 67 5.25 10.97 22.91
N SER A 68 5.10 11.75 21.83
CA SER A 68 4.35 11.30 20.63
C SER A 68 5.05 10.14 19.94
N THR A 69 4.26 9.15 19.53
CA THR A 69 4.74 7.98 18.77
C THR A 69 4.30 8.13 17.32
N CYS A 70 5.21 7.90 16.37
CA CYS A 70 4.88 7.91 14.95
C CYS A 70 3.94 6.75 14.62
N ARG A 71 2.83 7.06 13.97
CA ARG A 71 1.81 6.05 13.63
C ARG A 71 2.23 5.10 12.51
N ARG A 72 3.25 5.44 11.72
CA ARG A 72 3.79 4.57 10.65
C ARG A 72 4.85 3.60 11.16
N CYS A 73 5.91 4.10 11.80
CA CYS A 73 7.05 3.26 12.20
C CYS A 73 7.01 2.81 13.67
N GLY A 74 6.11 3.35 14.50
CA GLY A 74 6.00 3.00 15.92
C GLY A 74 7.07 3.59 16.84
N HIS A 75 8.07 4.32 16.30
CA HIS A 75 9.13 4.94 17.09
C HIS A 75 8.68 6.28 17.69
N LYS A 76 9.36 6.70 18.78
CA LYS A 76 9.13 8.02 19.38
C LYS A 76 9.56 9.14 18.43
N ILE A 77 8.77 10.21 18.43
CA ILE A 77 9.09 11.46 17.73
C ILE A 77 9.90 12.31 18.72
N PRO A 78 11.17 12.63 18.42
CA PRO A 78 12.03 13.42 19.31
C PRO A 78 11.43 14.78 19.65
N LYS A 79 11.76 15.33 20.82
CA LYS A 79 11.38 16.71 21.16
C LYS A 79 12.05 17.68 20.18
N SER A 80 11.34 18.72 19.78
CA SER A 80 11.78 19.77 18.85
C SER A 80 12.08 19.27 17.42
N SER A 81 11.67 18.06 17.05
CA SER A 81 11.72 17.63 15.64
C SER A 81 10.43 17.97 14.90
N LEU A 82 10.52 18.24 13.60
CA LEU A 82 9.36 18.37 12.72
C LEU A 82 8.52 17.08 12.74
N ARG A 83 7.21 17.27 12.79
CA ARG A 83 6.22 16.18 12.72
C ARG A 83 5.00 16.64 11.95
N PHE A 84 4.31 15.65 11.39
CA PHE A 84 3.06 15.87 10.68
C PHE A 84 1.91 15.18 11.41
N GLY A 85 0.75 15.82 11.37
CA GLY A 85 -0.46 15.30 11.97
C GLY A 85 -1.68 15.52 11.08
N TYR A 86 -2.63 14.58 11.14
CA TYR A 86 -3.95 14.80 10.57
C TYR A 86 -5.03 14.25 11.50
N PRO A 87 -6.24 14.84 11.46
CA PRO A 87 -7.35 14.42 12.30
C PRO A 87 -7.92 13.07 11.84
N VAL A 88 -8.03 12.12 12.76
CA VAL A 88 -8.75 10.86 12.59
C VAL A 88 -9.86 10.77 13.61
N GLU A 89 -10.96 10.08 13.29
CA GLU A 89 -12.04 9.88 14.24
C GLU A 89 -11.51 9.27 15.53
N ASP A 90 -11.92 9.83 16.67
CA ASP A 90 -11.62 9.25 17.97
C ASP A 90 -12.30 7.88 18.04
N PRO A 91 -11.55 6.77 18.19
CA PRO A 91 -12.15 5.45 18.32
C PRO A 91 -13.10 5.33 19.53
N ARG A 92 -12.97 6.24 20.50
CA ARG A 92 -13.80 6.30 21.70
C ARG A 92 -15.05 7.16 21.52
N GLY A 93 -15.16 7.93 20.43
CA GLY A 93 -16.32 8.75 20.08
C GLY A 93 -16.55 9.99 20.96
N ASN A 94 -15.67 10.31 21.90
CA ASN A 94 -15.92 11.34 22.90
C ASN A 94 -15.37 12.72 22.51
N LEU A 95 -14.37 12.76 21.62
CA LEU A 95 -13.60 13.97 21.31
C LEU A 95 -13.77 14.45 19.85
N GLY A 96 -14.70 13.85 19.10
CA GLY A 96 -14.81 14.07 17.66
C GLY A 96 -13.63 13.43 16.92
N ALA A 97 -12.60 14.24 16.62
CA ALA A 97 -11.38 13.76 15.97
C ALA A 97 -10.12 14.05 16.79
N ILE A 98 -9.17 13.12 16.74
CA ILE A 98 -7.84 13.20 17.37
C ILE A 98 -6.75 13.28 16.31
N ILE A 99 -5.67 13.99 16.61
CA ILE A 99 -4.51 14.03 15.71
C ILE A 99 -3.66 12.79 15.93
N ILE A 100 -3.34 12.09 14.85
CA ILE A 100 -2.27 11.08 14.85
C ILE A 100 -1.01 11.67 14.24
N TRP A 101 0.13 11.38 14.87
CA TRP A 101 1.41 12.01 14.55
C TRP A 101 2.32 11.08 13.74
N PHE A 102 3.13 11.68 12.87
CA PHE A 102 4.16 11.03 12.07
C PHE A 102 5.48 11.80 12.16
N HIS A 103 6.62 11.11 12.07
CA HIS A 103 7.87 11.80 11.70
C HIS A 103 7.68 12.45 10.33
N ALA A 104 8.44 13.53 10.08
CA ALA A 104 8.39 14.22 8.80
C ALA A 104 8.59 13.25 7.62
N ASP A 105 9.63 12.42 7.67
CA ASP A 105 9.94 11.42 6.63
C ASP A 105 8.95 10.25 6.56
N CYS A 106 8.17 10.04 7.62
CA CYS A 106 7.21 8.94 7.72
C CYS A 106 5.82 9.31 7.22
N ALA A 107 5.48 10.58 7.02
CA ALA A 107 4.13 10.93 6.62
C ALA A 107 3.72 10.29 5.28
N PRO A 108 2.45 9.87 5.15
CA PRO A 108 1.94 9.32 3.90
C PRO A 108 1.73 10.41 2.83
N PHE A 109 2.54 10.39 1.78
CA PHE A 109 2.54 11.38 0.69
C PHE A 109 1.26 11.37 -0.16
N LYS A 110 0.49 10.28 -0.16
CA LYS A 110 -0.81 10.21 -0.84
C LYS A 110 -1.81 11.26 -0.31
N PHE A 111 -1.60 11.80 0.89
CA PHE A 111 -2.39 12.92 1.42
C PHE A 111 -1.88 14.30 0.98
N LEU A 112 -0.63 14.38 0.52
CA LEU A 112 0.00 15.59 0.00
C LEU A 112 -0.23 15.73 -1.53
N GLU A 113 -0.42 14.61 -2.23
CA GLU A 113 -0.91 14.57 -3.62
C GLU A 113 -2.34 15.11 -3.78
N ILE A 114 -3.12 15.17 -2.70
CA ILE A 114 -4.52 15.67 -2.74
C ILE A 114 -4.61 17.14 -3.17
N ASN A 115 -3.51 17.91 -3.13
CA ASN A 115 -3.50 19.35 -3.41
C ASN A 115 -2.55 19.79 -4.55
N GLY A 116 -2.18 18.89 -5.46
CA GLY A 116 -1.77 19.23 -6.84
C GLY A 116 -0.49 20.06 -7.12
N CYS A 117 0.17 20.74 -6.17
CA CYS A 117 1.31 21.65 -6.49
C CYS A 117 2.71 21.09 -6.26
N LEU A 118 2.88 19.85 -5.77
CA LEU A 118 4.22 19.32 -5.46
C LEU A 118 5.09 19.02 -6.69
N GLN A 119 4.50 18.89 -7.87
CA GLN A 119 5.24 18.66 -9.12
C GLN A 119 6.04 19.90 -9.55
N GLY A 120 5.45 21.10 -9.45
CA GLY A 120 6.07 22.36 -9.89
C GLY A 120 7.13 22.91 -8.92
N LEU A 121 7.09 22.46 -7.67
CA LEU A 121 7.90 22.95 -6.56
C LEU A 121 9.30 22.31 -6.51
N VAL A 122 9.47 21.16 -7.18
CA VAL A 122 10.70 20.34 -7.10
C VAL A 122 11.48 20.29 -8.42
N ASP A 123 10.82 20.36 -9.58
CA ASP A 123 11.50 20.09 -10.85
C ASP A 123 12.24 21.28 -11.46
N GLY A 124 12.04 22.54 -11.02
CA GLY A 124 12.85 23.70 -11.47
C GLY A 124 12.94 23.95 -13.00
N ASP A 125 12.23 23.16 -13.81
CA ASP A 125 12.35 23.10 -15.26
C ASP A 125 10.99 23.28 -15.94
N SER A 126 11.07 23.88 -17.12
CA SER A 126 10.07 24.70 -17.82
C SER A 126 8.98 23.94 -18.60
N GLU A 127 8.39 22.89 -18.04
CA GLU A 127 7.14 22.32 -18.58
C GLU A 127 6.04 22.39 -17.52
N ALA A 128 5.66 23.64 -17.23
CA ALA A 128 4.51 23.97 -16.42
C ALA A 128 3.23 23.38 -17.02
N PRO A 129 2.25 22.96 -16.20
CA PRO A 129 0.87 22.86 -16.65
C PRO A 129 0.51 24.21 -17.28
N SER A 130 0.06 24.18 -18.53
CA SER A 130 -0.50 25.36 -19.18
C SER A 130 -1.61 25.93 -18.31
N GLU A 131 -1.49 27.22 -17.99
CA GLU A 131 -2.36 28.08 -17.16
C GLU A 131 -2.13 28.03 -15.63
N GLY A 132 -1.20 28.89 -15.19
CA GLY A 132 -1.50 29.83 -14.11
C GLY A 132 -1.10 29.45 -12.67
N SER A 133 0.20 29.43 -12.40
CA SER A 133 0.88 30.01 -11.21
C SER A 133 2.09 29.15 -10.86
N VAL A 134 3.27 29.74 -10.92
CA VAL A 134 4.42 29.22 -10.18
C VAL A 134 4.07 29.49 -8.73
N CYS A 135 3.55 28.48 -8.01
CA CYS A 135 3.28 28.61 -6.58
C CYS A 135 4.65 28.73 -5.89
N ASP A 136 4.94 29.85 -5.22
CA ASP A 136 6.08 29.90 -4.29
C ASP A 136 5.89 28.72 -3.31
N PRO A 137 6.90 27.85 -3.14
CA PRO A 137 6.86 26.79 -2.14
C PRO A 137 6.21 27.23 -0.82
N SER A 138 6.62 28.39 -0.33
CA SER A 138 6.15 28.95 0.95
C SER A 138 4.67 29.33 0.92
N GLU A 139 4.16 29.86 -0.19
CA GLU A 139 2.74 30.16 -0.37
C GLU A 139 1.91 28.88 -0.38
N TRP A 140 2.36 27.85 -1.11
CA TRP A 140 1.67 26.57 -1.12
C TRP A 140 1.60 25.94 0.27
N PHE A 141 2.71 25.91 1.02
CA PHE A 141 2.70 25.37 2.38
C PHE A 141 1.80 26.16 3.32
N THR A 142 1.73 27.48 3.17
CA THR A 142 0.82 28.34 3.93
C THR A 142 -0.65 28.01 3.65
N GLU A 143 -0.98 27.77 2.38
CA GLU A 143 -2.34 27.41 1.97
C GLU A 143 -2.71 25.98 2.35
N ASN A 144 -1.74 25.05 2.41
CA ASN A 144 -2.03 23.61 2.50
C ASN A 144 -1.62 22.96 3.82
N MET A 145 -0.88 23.65 4.68
CA MET A 145 -0.44 23.13 5.97
C MET A 145 -0.76 24.09 7.11
N MET A 146 -1.47 23.58 8.12
CA MET A 146 -1.69 24.36 9.34
C MET A 146 -0.40 24.41 10.15
N GLY A 147 -0.09 25.59 10.69
CA GLY A 147 1.09 25.81 11.55
C GLY A 147 2.37 26.12 10.79
N PHE A 148 2.38 26.09 9.45
CA PHE A 148 3.56 26.41 8.64
C PHE A 148 4.07 27.84 8.87
N GLU A 149 3.17 28.83 8.91
CA GLU A 149 3.53 30.23 9.15
C GLU A 149 4.31 30.45 10.45
N GLY A 150 4.01 29.63 11.47
CA GLY A 150 4.63 29.71 12.80
C GLY A 150 6.01 29.05 12.91
N LEU A 151 6.52 28.43 11.84
CA LEU A 151 7.84 27.83 11.81
C LEU A 151 8.93 28.89 11.58
N THR A 152 10.12 28.65 12.14
CA THR A 152 11.32 29.43 11.78
C THR A 152 11.75 29.13 10.35
N ASP A 153 12.47 30.05 9.71
CA ASP A 153 12.96 29.85 8.34
C ASP A 153 13.82 28.59 8.21
N GLU A 154 14.64 28.28 9.22
CA GLU A 154 15.39 27.02 9.31
C GLU A 154 14.49 25.77 9.27
N ASN A 155 13.35 25.81 9.96
CA ASN A 155 12.40 24.69 9.98
C ASN A 155 11.55 24.62 8.70
N LYS A 156 11.26 25.76 8.08
CA LYS A 156 10.63 25.81 6.75
C LYS A 156 11.54 25.21 5.69
N GLU A 157 12.84 25.50 5.75
CA GLU A 157 13.82 24.89 4.84
C GLU A 157 13.99 23.38 5.10
N ALA A 158 14.07 22.98 6.37
CA ALA A 158 14.11 21.55 6.72
C ALA A 158 12.85 20.81 6.24
N LEU A 159 11.68 21.47 6.26
CA LEU A 159 10.45 20.95 5.71
C LEU A 159 10.57 20.76 4.19
N LEU A 160 10.97 21.81 3.47
CA LEU A 160 11.19 21.77 2.03
C LEU A 160 12.09 20.61 1.61
N GLU A 161 13.21 20.41 2.33
CA GLU A 161 14.16 19.34 2.03
C GLU A 161 13.57 17.94 2.25
N VAL A 162 12.68 17.74 3.23
CA VAL A 162 11.95 16.47 3.41
C VAL A 162 11.11 16.16 2.17
N PHE A 163 10.39 17.16 1.65
CA PHE A 163 9.58 17.00 0.43
C PHE A 163 10.46 16.74 -0.80
N ARG A 164 11.56 17.49 -0.96
CA ARG A 164 12.53 17.33 -2.05
C ARG A 164 13.13 15.93 -2.11
N LYS A 165 13.68 15.45 -0.98
CA LYS A 165 14.25 14.10 -0.85
C LYS A 165 13.24 13.00 -1.18
N ARG A 166 11.98 13.17 -0.75
CA ARG A 166 10.92 12.18 -0.98
C ARG A 166 10.47 12.16 -2.44
N HIS A 167 10.40 13.32 -3.10
CA HIS A 167 10.11 13.43 -4.53
C HIS A 167 11.21 12.80 -5.38
N GLU A 168 12.49 13.09 -5.09
CA GLU A 168 13.62 12.43 -5.74
C GLU A 168 13.58 10.91 -5.56
N LYS A 169 13.27 10.44 -4.34
CA LYS A 169 13.09 9.02 -4.07
C LYS A 169 11.94 8.41 -4.87
N LYS A 170 10.80 9.10 -5.00
CA LYS A 170 9.66 8.65 -5.81
C LYS A 170 10.00 8.64 -7.30
N LYS A 171 10.68 9.67 -7.81
CA LYS A 171 11.15 9.76 -9.21
C LYS A 171 12.12 8.63 -9.53
N MET A 172 13.03 8.32 -8.60
CA MET A 172 13.93 7.17 -8.70
C MET A 172 13.13 5.86 -8.66
N GLU A 173 12.23 5.68 -7.69
CA GLU A 173 11.36 4.50 -7.59
C GLU A 173 10.53 4.32 -8.86
N ASP A 174 9.92 5.35 -9.43
CA ASP A 174 9.09 5.27 -10.64
C ASP A 174 9.93 4.91 -11.89
N LEU A 175 11.15 5.46 -12.01
CA LEU A 175 12.11 5.11 -13.07
C LEU A 175 12.66 3.69 -12.92
N ASP A 176 12.84 3.23 -11.68
CA ASP A 176 13.39 1.92 -11.32
C ASP A 176 12.30 0.83 -11.37
N ILE A 177 11.05 1.16 -11.04
CA ILE A 177 9.91 0.23 -10.96
C ILE A 177 9.52 -0.33 -12.32
N GLY A 178 9.45 0.48 -13.38
CA GLY A 178 8.94 0.02 -14.67
C GLY A 178 9.83 -1.05 -15.31
N GLY A 179 11.12 -0.71 -15.50
CA GLY A 179 12.09 -1.62 -16.10
C GLY A 179 12.48 -2.78 -15.17
N MET A 180 12.67 -2.50 -13.88
CA MET A 180 13.18 -3.50 -12.96
C MET A 180 12.09 -4.47 -12.49
N LYS A 181 10.80 -4.06 -12.37
CA LYS A 181 9.70 -5.04 -12.17
C LYS A 181 9.57 -5.98 -13.36
N GLN A 182 9.71 -5.47 -14.59
CA GLN A 182 9.62 -6.31 -15.77
C GLN A 182 10.81 -7.28 -15.86
N MET A 183 12.02 -6.82 -15.51
CA MET A 183 13.20 -7.68 -15.42
C MET A 183 13.07 -8.73 -14.31
N VAL A 184 12.63 -8.35 -13.11
CA VAL A 184 12.42 -9.29 -11.99
C VAL A 184 11.32 -10.29 -12.32
N SER A 185 10.22 -9.85 -12.93
CA SER A 185 9.16 -10.74 -13.42
C SER A 185 9.70 -11.75 -14.41
N GLN A 186 10.47 -11.29 -15.41
CA GLN A 186 11.08 -12.17 -16.41
C GLN A 186 12.04 -13.18 -15.77
N LEU A 187 12.91 -12.75 -14.85
CA LEU A 187 13.82 -13.62 -14.11
C LEU A 187 13.08 -14.69 -13.29
N LEU A 188 11.98 -14.31 -12.64
CA LEU A 188 11.14 -15.26 -11.90
C LEU A 188 10.46 -16.27 -12.84
N VAL A 189 9.94 -15.81 -13.97
CA VAL A 189 9.31 -16.65 -14.99
C VAL A 189 10.29 -17.65 -15.58
N ASP A 190 11.53 -17.25 -15.81
CA ASP A 190 12.59 -18.13 -16.32
C ASP A 190 13.02 -19.16 -15.26
N LYS A 191 13.01 -18.77 -13.98
CA LYS A 191 13.29 -19.68 -12.86
C LYS A 191 12.19 -20.71 -12.65
N PHE A 192 10.91 -20.32 -12.76
CA PHE A 192 9.76 -21.17 -12.47
C PHE A 192 8.99 -21.54 -13.74
N THR A 193 9.58 -22.43 -14.52
CA THR A 193 8.92 -22.99 -15.70
C THR A 193 7.70 -23.84 -15.33
N PRO A 194 6.62 -23.83 -16.14
CA PRO A 194 5.47 -24.71 -15.94
C PRO A 194 5.88 -26.19 -15.86
N PRO A 195 5.15 -27.01 -15.09
CA PRO A 195 5.45 -28.44 -14.95
C PRO A 195 5.17 -29.20 -16.26
N ASP A 196 6.05 -30.15 -16.60
CA ASP A 196 5.97 -30.94 -17.84
C ASP A 196 4.72 -31.84 -17.91
N GLU A 197 4.07 -32.10 -16.77
CA GLU A 197 2.82 -32.86 -16.72
C GLU A 197 1.60 -32.06 -17.16
N LEU A 198 1.71 -30.73 -17.30
CA LEU A 198 0.63 -29.88 -17.77
C LEU A 198 0.44 -30.07 -19.28
N VAL A 199 -0.75 -30.50 -19.69
CA VAL A 199 -1.10 -30.75 -21.10
C VAL A 199 -1.51 -29.46 -21.81
N ILE A 200 -2.01 -28.48 -21.06
CA ILE A 200 -2.44 -27.19 -21.60
C ILE A 200 -1.35 -26.15 -21.28
N PRO A 201 -0.79 -25.45 -22.28
CA PRO A 201 0.20 -24.42 -22.04
C PRO A 201 -0.40 -23.24 -21.28
N LEU A 202 0.36 -22.71 -20.31
CA LEU A 202 0.00 -21.48 -19.60
C LEU A 202 0.18 -20.26 -20.51
N LEU A 203 -0.77 -19.33 -20.45
CA LEU A 203 -0.64 -18.00 -21.05
C LEU A 203 0.48 -17.20 -20.37
N ALA A 204 1.01 -16.16 -21.03
CA ALA A 204 2.13 -15.37 -20.51
C ALA A 204 1.90 -14.87 -19.07
N PHE A 205 0.76 -14.21 -18.82
CA PHE A 205 0.38 -13.74 -17.48
C PHE A 205 0.15 -14.88 -16.47
N GLN A 206 -0.25 -16.07 -16.92
CA GLN A 206 -0.41 -17.24 -16.04
C GLN A 206 0.96 -17.81 -15.62
N ARG A 207 1.97 -17.71 -16.50
CA ARG A 207 3.36 -18.07 -16.15
C ARG A 207 3.93 -17.09 -15.13
N GLU A 208 3.64 -15.80 -15.28
CA GLU A 208 3.97 -14.78 -14.28
C GLU A 208 3.28 -15.07 -12.94
N GLY A 209 1.98 -15.37 -12.95
CA GLY A 209 1.24 -15.77 -11.75
C GLY A 209 1.81 -17.01 -11.06
N LEU A 210 2.17 -18.05 -11.83
CA LEU A 210 2.84 -19.24 -11.31
C LEU A 210 4.19 -18.90 -10.65
N ALA A 211 5.02 -18.12 -11.33
CA ALA A 211 6.34 -17.74 -10.85
C ALA A 211 6.26 -16.89 -9.58
N TRP A 212 5.30 -15.97 -9.54
CA TRP A 212 4.98 -15.18 -8.36
C TRP A 212 4.56 -16.08 -7.18
N MET A 213 3.60 -17.00 -7.39
CA MET A 213 3.15 -17.92 -6.33
C MET A 213 4.27 -18.83 -5.81
N CYS A 214 5.11 -19.37 -6.70
CA CYS A 214 6.27 -20.17 -6.30
C CYS A 214 7.24 -19.37 -5.44
N ASN A 215 7.48 -18.10 -5.81
CA ASN A 215 8.31 -17.22 -5.02
C ASN A 215 7.69 -16.93 -3.65
N GLN A 216 6.37 -16.68 -3.58
CA GLN A 216 5.67 -16.47 -2.30
C GLN A 216 5.84 -17.66 -1.36
N GLU A 217 5.66 -18.90 -1.82
CA GLU A 217 5.85 -20.10 -0.98
C GLU A 217 7.28 -20.27 -0.45
N LEU A 218 8.28 -19.71 -1.14
CA LEU A 218 9.69 -19.75 -0.75
C LEU A 218 10.10 -18.63 0.20
N THR A 219 9.29 -17.57 0.33
CA THR A 219 9.61 -16.48 1.26
C THR A 219 9.42 -16.92 2.72
N LYS A 220 10.24 -16.34 3.62
CA LYS A 220 10.26 -16.73 5.04
C LYS A 220 9.15 -16.08 5.86
N GLU A 221 8.71 -14.90 5.47
CA GLU A 221 7.73 -14.08 6.19
C GLU A 221 6.30 -14.61 5.96
N CYS A 222 5.96 -14.90 4.70
CA CYS A 222 4.62 -15.32 4.29
C CYS A 222 4.70 -16.47 3.27
N ARG A 223 4.42 -17.71 3.69
CA ARG A 223 4.40 -18.88 2.80
C ARG A 223 3.11 -18.96 1.97
N GLY A 224 2.92 -18.02 1.05
CA GLY A 224 1.76 -17.94 0.15
C GLY A 224 1.26 -16.51 -0.06
N GLY A 225 0.09 -16.36 -0.69
CA GLY A 225 -0.49 -15.06 -0.98
C GLY A 225 -1.92 -15.14 -1.51
N VAL A 226 -2.50 -13.97 -1.83
CA VAL A 226 -3.85 -13.86 -2.40
C VAL A 226 -3.74 -13.60 -3.90
N LEU A 227 -4.09 -14.59 -4.71
CA LEU A 227 -4.20 -14.43 -6.17
C LEU A 227 -5.59 -13.91 -6.53
N ALA A 228 -5.69 -12.61 -6.82
CA ALA A 228 -6.94 -11.88 -7.01
C ALA A 228 -7.23 -11.51 -8.48
N ASP A 229 -6.79 -12.34 -9.43
CA ASP A 229 -7.06 -12.13 -10.85
C ASP A 229 -8.57 -12.07 -11.16
N GLU A 230 -8.94 -11.42 -12.27
CA GLU A 230 -10.33 -11.35 -12.73
C GLU A 230 -10.92 -12.75 -13.00
N MET A 231 -12.26 -12.82 -12.99
CA MET A 231 -12.97 -14.05 -13.33
C MET A 231 -12.68 -14.42 -14.79
N GLY A 232 -12.33 -15.69 -15.04
CA GLY A 232 -11.97 -16.16 -16.39
C GLY A 232 -10.48 -16.18 -16.71
N MET A 233 -9.61 -15.59 -15.88
CA MET A 233 -8.15 -15.58 -16.11
C MET A 233 -7.44 -16.91 -15.81
N GLY A 234 -8.19 -17.97 -15.46
CA GLY A 234 -7.62 -19.31 -15.24
C GLY A 234 -6.88 -19.47 -13.92
N LYS A 235 -7.39 -18.89 -12.82
CA LYS A 235 -6.82 -19.08 -11.47
C LYS A 235 -6.67 -20.56 -11.09
N THR A 236 -7.61 -21.43 -11.51
CA THR A 236 -7.51 -22.87 -11.21
C THR A 236 -6.32 -23.52 -11.90
N ILE A 237 -6.07 -23.25 -13.19
CA ILE A 237 -4.94 -23.84 -13.90
C ILE A 237 -3.60 -23.36 -13.32
N GLN A 238 -3.52 -22.09 -12.89
CA GLN A 238 -2.35 -21.57 -12.19
C GLN A 238 -2.11 -22.29 -10.85
N ALA A 239 -3.17 -22.49 -10.06
CA ALA A 239 -3.09 -23.21 -8.79
C ALA A 239 -2.69 -24.69 -8.97
N VAL A 240 -3.22 -25.37 -9.99
CA VAL A 240 -2.82 -26.74 -10.33
C VAL A 240 -1.36 -26.80 -10.76
N ALA A 241 -0.89 -25.83 -11.54
CA ALA A 241 0.51 -25.73 -11.93
C ALA A 241 1.43 -25.53 -10.71
N LEU A 242 1.02 -24.71 -9.73
CA LEU A 242 1.75 -24.50 -8.48
C LEU A 242 1.87 -25.81 -7.68
N ILE A 243 0.74 -26.52 -7.49
CA ILE A 243 0.72 -27.81 -6.79
C ILE A 243 1.71 -28.78 -7.41
N MET A 244 1.68 -28.90 -8.75
CA MET A 244 2.56 -29.81 -9.48
C MET A 244 4.03 -29.38 -9.42
N LYS A 245 4.30 -28.07 -9.49
CA LYS A 245 5.66 -27.52 -9.44
C LYS A 245 6.32 -27.71 -8.09
N ARG A 246 5.55 -27.63 -7.00
CA ARG A 246 6.07 -27.64 -5.61
C ARG A 246 5.98 -29.00 -4.94
N ARG A 247 5.35 -30.00 -5.57
CA ARG A 247 5.04 -31.33 -4.98
C ARG A 247 6.24 -32.09 -4.40
N GLU A 248 7.43 -31.92 -4.99
CA GLU A 248 8.64 -32.64 -4.55
C GLU A 248 9.28 -31.98 -3.33
N GLU A 249 9.04 -30.68 -3.17
CA GLU A 249 9.59 -29.86 -2.08
C GLU A 249 8.62 -29.78 -0.88
N THR A 250 7.33 -30.02 -1.11
CA THR A 250 6.29 -30.02 -0.07
C THR A 250 6.11 -31.42 0.54
N LYS A 251 6.14 -31.49 1.87
CA LYS A 251 5.86 -32.74 2.59
C LYS A 251 4.36 -32.88 2.83
N GLY A 252 3.72 -33.76 2.08
CA GLY A 252 2.32 -34.16 2.30
C GLY A 252 1.34 -33.66 1.23
N PRO A 253 0.04 -33.92 1.41
CA PRO A 253 -0.99 -33.57 0.42
C PRO A 253 -1.37 -32.09 0.46
N THR A 254 -1.74 -31.54 -0.69
CA THR A 254 -2.36 -30.20 -0.77
C THR A 254 -3.88 -30.30 -0.57
N LEU A 255 -4.41 -29.50 0.35
CA LEU A 255 -5.85 -29.38 0.58
C LEU A 255 -6.43 -28.20 -0.21
N VAL A 256 -7.42 -28.47 -1.05
CA VAL A 256 -8.21 -27.43 -1.73
C VAL A 256 -9.57 -27.33 -1.07
N VAL A 257 -9.91 -26.15 -0.56
CA VAL A 257 -11.22 -25.84 0.01
C VAL A 257 -11.97 -24.92 -0.95
N CYS A 258 -13.16 -25.34 -1.37
CA CYS A 258 -13.99 -24.58 -2.30
C CYS A 258 -15.49 -24.79 -1.99
N PRO A 259 -16.40 -23.94 -2.52
CA PRO A 259 -17.83 -24.17 -2.43
C PRO A 259 -18.22 -25.54 -2.98
N VAL A 260 -19.23 -26.19 -2.41
CA VAL A 260 -19.66 -27.56 -2.78
C VAL A 260 -19.92 -27.69 -4.30
N ALA A 261 -20.49 -26.66 -4.91
CA ALA A 261 -20.77 -26.61 -6.34
C ALA A 261 -19.49 -26.67 -7.22
N ALA A 262 -18.34 -26.25 -6.69
CA ALA A 262 -17.07 -26.21 -7.41
C ALA A 262 -16.22 -27.48 -7.24
N VAL A 263 -16.57 -28.38 -6.32
CA VAL A 263 -15.73 -29.57 -6.00
C VAL A 263 -15.51 -30.47 -7.22
N MET A 264 -16.61 -30.78 -7.94
CA MET A 264 -16.51 -31.60 -9.15
C MET A 264 -15.85 -30.86 -10.32
N GLN A 265 -15.94 -29.52 -10.34
CA GLN A 265 -15.25 -28.70 -11.32
C GLN A 265 -13.73 -28.78 -11.09
N TRP A 266 -13.26 -28.60 -9.85
CA TRP A 266 -11.84 -28.78 -9.50
C TRP A 266 -11.33 -30.17 -9.89
N TYR A 267 -12.09 -31.21 -9.54
CA TYR A 267 -11.72 -32.59 -9.91
C TYR A 267 -11.56 -32.74 -11.43
N SER A 268 -12.56 -32.28 -12.20
CA SER A 268 -12.54 -32.39 -13.67
C SER A 268 -11.44 -31.54 -14.31
N GLU A 269 -11.21 -30.34 -13.80
CA GLU A 269 -10.15 -29.43 -14.28
C GLU A 269 -8.75 -30.01 -14.03
N ILE A 270 -8.49 -30.60 -12.86
CA ILE A 270 -7.21 -31.27 -12.58
C ILE A 270 -6.95 -32.41 -13.59
N HIS A 271 -7.95 -33.25 -13.84
CA HIS A 271 -7.82 -34.38 -14.79
C HIS A 271 -7.72 -33.91 -16.25
N ARG A 272 -8.29 -32.74 -16.57
CA ARG A 272 -8.18 -32.14 -17.90
C ARG A 272 -6.83 -31.48 -18.13
N TYR A 273 -6.27 -30.84 -17.11
CA TYR A 273 -5.04 -30.05 -17.24
C TYR A 273 -3.78 -30.89 -17.18
N LEU A 274 -3.82 -32.06 -16.54
CA LEU A 274 -2.65 -32.91 -16.32
C LEU A 274 -2.65 -34.15 -17.21
N LYS A 275 -1.45 -34.68 -17.51
CA LYS A 275 -1.30 -36.00 -18.08
C LYS A 275 -1.95 -37.05 -17.15
N PRO A 276 -2.52 -38.14 -17.70
CA PRO A 276 -3.10 -39.21 -16.88
C PRO A 276 -2.13 -39.68 -15.80
N ASP A 277 -2.67 -39.99 -14.62
CA ASP A 277 -1.93 -40.51 -13.46
C ASP A 277 -0.83 -39.60 -12.86
N SER A 278 -0.76 -38.33 -13.28
CA SER A 278 0.25 -37.38 -12.76
C SER A 278 -0.02 -36.91 -11.33
N LEU A 279 -1.28 -36.91 -10.90
CA LEU A 279 -1.68 -36.46 -9.56
C LEU A 279 -2.82 -37.32 -9.03
N LYS A 280 -2.65 -37.89 -7.83
CA LYS A 280 -3.72 -38.60 -7.14
C LYS A 280 -4.64 -37.60 -6.45
N VAL A 281 -5.91 -37.56 -6.84
CA VAL A 281 -6.91 -36.65 -6.28
C VAL A 281 -7.92 -37.43 -5.45
N HIS A 282 -8.12 -37.02 -4.20
CA HIS A 282 -9.17 -37.56 -3.34
C HIS A 282 -10.24 -36.49 -3.08
N VAL A 283 -11.49 -36.86 -3.32
CA VAL A 283 -12.64 -35.96 -3.19
C VAL A 283 -13.36 -36.24 -1.87
N TYR A 284 -13.29 -35.30 -0.93
CA TYR A 284 -13.86 -35.44 0.41
C TYR A 284 -15.09 -34.52 0.61
N HIS A 285 -16.29 -35.01 0.25
CA HIS A 285 -17.56 -34.30 0.51
C HIS A 285 -18.76 -35.26 0.72
N GLY A 286 -19.85 -34.74 1.30
CA GLY A 286 -21.13 -35.45 1.44
C GLY A 286 -21.22 -36.40 2.66
N ASN A 287 -22.25 -37.24 2.71
CA ASN A 287 -22.49 -38.16 3.85
C ASN A 287 -21.82 -39.54 3.69
N LYS A 288 -21.18 -39.80 2.54
CA LYS A 288 -20.47 -41.07 2.23
C LYS A 288 -18.95 -40.93 2.24
N ARG A 289 -18.41 -39.92 2.94
CA ARG A 289 -16.95 -39.74 3.04
C ARG A 289 -16.37 -40.90 3.86
N LEU A 290 -15.20 -41.39 3.45
CA LEU A 290 -14.43 -42.34 4.24
C LEU A 290 -14.03 -41.67 5.56
N LYS A 291 -14.26 -42.34 6.69
CA LYS A 291 -13.84 -41.87 8.01
C LYS A 291 -12.33 -42.00 8.19
#